data_AF-A0A961TNT1-F1
#
_entry.id   AF-A0A961TNT1-F1
#
_cell.length_a   1.000
_cell.length_b   1.000
_cell.length_c   1.000
_cell.angle_alpha   90.00
_cell.angle_beta   90.00
_cell.angle_gamma   90.00
#
_symmetry.space_group_name_H-M   'P 1'
#
loop_
_entity.id
_entity.type
_entity.pdbx_description
1 polymer ?
#
loop_
_entity_poly.entity_id
_entity_poly.type
_entity_poly.pdbx_seq_one_letter_code
_entity_poly.pdbx_strand_id
1 'polypeptide(L)' 'TLKGIYGREMYETWYKMIAFVQGGLDVAPIITHRLKIDDYLTGFEAMRSGNACKVVMDWD' A
#
# COMPACT_ATOMS: atom_id res chain seq x y z
N THR A 1 -14.56 24.86 -10.03
CA THR A 1 -13.15 24.91 -9.63
C THR A 1 -12.49 23.57 -9.95
N LEU A 2 -11.27 23.57 -10.48
CA LEU A 2 -10.48 22.36 -10.78
C LEU A 2 -9.60 22.00 -9.57
N LYS A 3 -9.52 20.73 -9.17
CA LYS A 3 -8.62 20.25 -8.10
C LYS A 3 -7.59 19.30 -8.69
N GLY A 4 -6.32 19.72 -8.71
CA GLY A 4 -5.19 18.82 -8.97
C GLY A 4 -4.83 18.07 -7.69
N ILE A 5 -4.66 16.75 -7.78
CA ILE A 5 -4.27 15.91 -6.64
C ILE A 5 -2.80 15.54 -6.78
N TYR A 6 -1.98 16.00 -5.84
CA TYR A 6 -0.58 15.64 -5.75
C TYR A 6 -0.25 15.25 -4.30
N GLY A 7 0.28 14.05 -4.10
CA GLY A 7 0.56 13.52 -2.78
C GLY A 7 -0.69 13.34 -1.92
N ARG A 8 -0.59 13.75 -0.65
CA ARG A 8 -1.65 13.62 0.36
C ARG A 8 -1.88 14.98 1.00
N GLU A 9 -3.14 15.34 1.21
CA GLU A 9 -3.49 16.50 2.02
C GLU A 9 -3.11 16.18 3.47
N MET A 10 -2.09 16.87 3.98
CA MET A 10 -1.51 16.58 5.29
C MET A 10 -2.58 16.61 6.37
N TYR A 11 -2.53 15.63 7.26
CA TYR A 11 -3.50 15.34 8.31
C TYR A 11 -4.88 14.89 7.80
N GLU A 12 -5.56 15.68 6.96
CA GLU A 12 -6.94 15.42 6.51
C GLU A 12 -7.12 14.05 5.85
N THR A 13 -6.25 13.71 4.91
CA THR A 13 -6.34 12.40 4.22
C THR A 13 -5.97 11.24 5.13
N TRP A 14 -5.08 11.46 6.11
CA TRP A 14 -4.71 10.45 7.09
C TRP A 14 -5.85 10.16 8.06
N TYR A 15 -6.50 11.19 8.60
CA TYR A 15 -7.65 11.00 9.50
C TYR A 15 -8.79 10.25 8.83
N LYS A 16 -9.08 10.58 7.57
CA LYS A 16 -10.09 9.87 6.78
C LYS A 16 -9.75 8.38 6.59
N MET A 17 -8.50 8.08 6.21
CA MET A 17 -8.08 6.69 6.03
C MET A 17 -8.08 5.89 7.34
N ILE A 18 -7.64 6.48 8.46
CA ILE A 18 -7.70 5.85 9.78
C ILE A 18 -9.16 5.56 10.15
N ALA A 19 -10.06 6.54 9.97
CA ALA A 19 -11.48 6.36 10.24
C ALA A 19 -12.11 5.25 9.39
N PHE A 20 -11.74 5.13 8.10
CA PHE A 20 -12.21 4.04 7.26
C PHE A 20 -11.74 2.66 7.75
N VAL A 21 -10.45 2.52 8.08
CA VAL A 21 -9.91 1.24 8.58
C VAL A 21 -10.55 0.86 9.92
N GLN A 22 -10.65 1.81 10.86
CA GLN A 22 -11.33 1.59 12.15
C GLN A 22 -12.84 1.32 11.98
N GLY A 23 -13.45 1.87 10.92
CA GLY A 23 -14.84 1.62 10.53
C GLY A 23 -15.07 0.27 9.83
N GLY A 24 -14.04 -0.57 9.68
CA GLY A 24 -14.16 -1.93 9.14
C GLY A 24 -13.72 -2.08 7.69
N LEU A 25 -13.10 -1.07 7.07
CA LEU A 25 -12.47 -1.25 5.77
C LEU A 25 -11.24 -2.15 5.92
N ASP A 26 -11.36 -3.41 5.47
CA ASP A 26 -10.24 -4.34 5.39
C ASP A 26 -9.42 -4.09 4.11
N VAL A 27 -8.17 -3.68 4.30
CA VAL A 27 -7.20 -3.47 3.21
C VAL A 27 -6.25 -4.65 3.03
N ALA A 28 -6.29 -5.67 3.89
CA ALA A 28 -5.40 -6.82 3.80
C ALA A 28 -5.42 -7.53 2.43
N PRO A 29 -6.56 -7.69 1.72
CA PRO A 29 -6.60 -8.40 0.44
C PRO A 29 -5.74 -7.78 -0.67
N ILE A 30 -5.37 -6.50 -0.58
CA ILE A 30 -4.49 -5.86 -1.59
C ILE A 30 -3.03 -6.30 -1.44
N ILE A 31 -2.65 -6.84 -0.27
CA ILE A 31 -1.30 -7.33 0.01
C ILE A 31 -1.19 -8.74 -0.58
N THR A 32 -0.60 -8.84 -1.76
CA THR A 32 -0.48 -10.10 -2.48
C THR A 32 0.78 -10.88 -2.12
N HIS A 33 1.83 -10.20 -1.65
CA HIS A 33 3.08 -10.84 -1.26
C HIS A 33 3.62 -10.24 0.03
N ARG A 34 4.16 -11.12 0.88
CA ARG A 34 4.95 -10.78 2.06
C ARG A 34 6.27 -11.52 1.94
N LEU A 35 7.36 -10.78 1.88
CA LEU A 35 8.71 -11.30 1.64
C LEU A 35 9.65 -10.75 2.70
N LYS A 36 10.76 -11.46 2.96
CA LYS A 36 11.87 -10.88 3.72
C LYS A 36 12.57 -9.81 2.88
N ILE A 37 13.19 -8.83 3.53
CA ILE A 37 13.87 -7.73 2.85
C ILE A 37 15.00 -8.24 1.92
N ASP A 38 15.65 -9.34 2.28
CA ASP A 38 16.70 -9.96 1.46
C ASP A 38 16.18 -10.43 0.08
N ASP A 39 14.88 -10.73 -0.02
CA ASP A 39 14.20 -11.12 -1.26
C ASP A 39 13.67 -9.93 -2.06
N TYR A 40 14.20 -8.72 -1.85
CA TYR A 40 13.70 -7.51 -2.50
C TYR A 40 13.61 -7.65 -4.03
N LEU A 41 14.59 -8.28 -4.67
CA LEU A 41 14.60 -8.51 -6.13
C LEU A 41 13.36 -9.29 -6.60
N THR A 42 13.01 -10.36 -5.88
CA THR A 42 11.80 -11.15 -6.15
C THR A 42 10.54 -10.28 -6.02
N GLY A 43 10.48 -9.43 -5.00
CA GLY A 43 9.38 -8.49 -4.81
C GLY A 43 9.24 -7.48 -5.95
N PHE A 44 10.35 -6.92 -6.43
CA PHE A 44 10.35 -6.00 -7.57
C PHE A 44 9.96 -6.68 -8.89
N GLU A 45 10.44 -7.89 -9.14
CA GLU A 45 10.04 -8.67 -10.32
C GLU A 45 8.53 -9.01 -10.29
N ALA A 46 7.99 -9.40 -9.13
CA ALA A 46 6.55 -9.64 -8.98
C ALA A 46 5.69 -8.39 -9.26
N MET A 47 6.15 -7.21 -8.83
CA MET A 47 5.49 -5.94 -9.18
C MET A 47 5.59 -5.63 -10.67
N ARG A 48 6.75 -5.90 -11.30
CA ARG A 48 6.98 -5.65 -12.73
C ARG A 48 6.20 -6.60 -13.63
N SER A 49 5.97 -7.84 -13.19
CA SER A 49 5.25 -8.85 -13.96
C SER A 49 3.74 -8.60 -14.07
N GLY A 50 3.20 -7.64 -13.29
CA GLY A 50 1.76 -7.37 -13.22
C GLY A 50 0.97 -8.39 -12.37
N ASN A 51 1.63 -9.33 -11.70
CA ASN A 51 0.98 -10.34 -10.86
C ASN A 51 0.91 -9.95 -9.37
N ALA A 52 1.31 -8.73 -9.03
CA ALA A 52 1.25 -8.22 -7.66
C ALA A 52 0.46 -6.89 -7.58
N CYS A 53 -0.30 -6.72 -6.50
CA CYS A 53 -0.97 -5.46 -6.17
C CYS A 53 -0.11 -4.64 -5.19
N LYS A 54 0.20 -5.24 -4.03
CA LYS A 54 1.11 -4.67 -3.03
C LYS A 54 2.02 -5.76 -2.48
N VAL A 55 3.32 -5.53 -2.61
CA VAL A 55 4.36 -6.31 -1.92
C VAL A 55 4.73 -5.59 -0.63
N VAL A 56 4.77 -6.32 0.49
CA VAL A 56 5.27 -5.84 1.79
C VAL A 56 6.56 -6.59 2.11
N MET A 57 7.60 -5.84 2.45
CA MET A 57 8.90 -6.40 2.85
C MET A 57 9.05 -6.31 4.36
N ASP A 58 9.42 -7.43 4.96
CA ASP A 58 9.68 -7.61 6.38
C ASP A 58 11.18 -7.45 6.68
N TRP A 59 11.50 -6.71 7.74
CA TRP A 59 12.86 -6.37 8.16
C TRP A 59 13.34 -7.19 9.37
N ASP A 60 12.46 -7.99 9.97
CA ASP A 60 12.78 -8.87 11.10
C ASP A 60 13.41 -10.20 10.64
#